data_AF-A0A950K3Q2-F1
#
_entry.id   AF-A0A950K3Q2-F1
#
_cell.length_a   1.000
_cell.length_b   1.000
_cell.length_c   1.000
_cell.angle_alpha   90.00
_cell.angle_beta   90.00
_cell.angle_gamma   90.00
#
_symmetry.space_group_name_H-M   'P 1'
#
loop_
_entity.id
_entity.type
_entity.pdbx_description
1 polymer ?
#
loop_
_entity_poly.entity_id
_entity_poly.type
_entity_poly.pdbx_seq_one_letter_code
_entity_poly.pdbx_strand_id
1 'polypeptide(L)'
;MADIKSFVPVVDPKKYAQEFREFLLKSNMFSLAMGVVIGAAVGKVVSSIVGDLIMPIVGVLTPEGNWRTFKVGFWRFNWTLGHFFGEVVDFVIIAGVVFLITKAFVKQAPPPPTKTCTACKEAIHPEATKCKWCTADQPASEAPKLVT
;
A
#
# COMPACT_ATOMS: atom_id res chain seq x y z
N MET A 1 50.16 19.07 12.99
CA MET A 1 49.10 18.97 14.02
C MET A 1 48.26 20.24 13.92
N ALA A 2 47.37 20.29 12.93
CA ALA A 2 46.47 21.42 12.67
C ALA A 2 45.17 20.84 12.10
N ASP A 3 44.05 21.23 12.72
CA ASP A 3 42.69 21.30 12.16
C ASP A 3 41.95 20.01 11.75
N ILE A 4 41.53 19.23 12.76
CA ILE A 4 40.42 18.24 12.68
C ILE A 4 39.04 18.84 13.04
N LYS A 5 38.99 20.08 13.55
CA LYS A 5 37.74 20.71 14.02
C LYS A 5 36.90 21.39 12.91
N SER A 6 37.41 21.49 11.69
CA SER A 6 36.69 22.07 10.53
C SER A 6 35.85 21.04 9.76
N PHE A 7 36.05 19.75 9.98
CA PHE A 7 35.36 18.67 9.26
C PHE A 7 34.05 18.23 9.94
N VAL A 8 33.71 18.80 11.09
CA VAL A 8 32.42 18.58 11.75
C VAL A 8 31.58 19.83 11.52
N PRO A 9 30.62 19.82 10.58
CA PRO A 9 29.70 20.94 10.44
C PRO A 9 28.97 21.12 11.78
N VAL A 10 29.07 22.31 12.35
CA VAL A 10 28.26 22.70 13.51
C VAL A 10 26.81 22.68 13.04
N VAL A 11 26.07 21.65 13.48
CA VAL A 11 24.66 21.47 13.18
C VAL A 11 23.90 22.55 13.94
N ASP A 12 23.44 23.59 13.24
CA ASP A 12 22.56 24.61 13.81
C ASP A 12 21.10 24.10 13.83
N PRO A 13 20.59 23.57 14.96
CA PRO A 13 19.34 22.81 14.99
C PRO A 13 18.11 23.64 14.57
N LYS A 14 18.16 24.96 14.76
CA LYS A 14 17.06 25.87 14.42
C LYS A 14 16.92 26.09 12.92
N LYS A 15 18.03 26.12 12.17
CA LYS A 15 18.04 26.38 10.72
C LYS A 15 17.62 25.12 9.95
N TYR A 16 18.18 23.96 10.30
CA TYR A 16 17.78 22.69 9.71
C TYR A 16 16.35 22.27 10.05
N ALA A 17 15.85 22.59 11.25
CA ALA A 17 14.45 22.32 11.60
C ALA A 17 13.45 23.15 10.78
N GLN A 18 13.82 24.38 10.39
CA GLN A 18 13.01 25.22 9.51
C GLN A 18 13.01 24.68 8.08
N GLU A 19 14.18 24.32 7.55
CA GLU A 19 14.33 23.70 6.22
C GLU A 19 13.61 22.35 6.13
N PHE A 20 13.68 21.52 7.18
CA PHE A 20 12.97 20.25 7.26
C PHE A 20 11.45 20.44 7.37
N ARG A 21 10.99 21.45 8.12
CA ARG A 21 9.56 21.78 8.19
C ARG A 21 9.04 22.27 6.84
N GLU A 22 9.77 23.12 6.14
CA GLU A 22 9.44 23.54 4.77
C GLU A 22 9.43 22.37 3.77
N PHE A 23 10.32 21.41 3.95
CA PHE A 23 10.34 20.17 3.15
C PHE A 23 9.13 19.27 3.42
N LEU A 24 8.70 19.12 4.67
CA LEU A 24 7.49 18.36 5.04
C LEU A 24 6.20 19.06 4.57
N LEU A 25 6.17 20.40 4.60
CA LEU A 25 5.03 21.20 4.13
C LEU A 25 4.91 21.23 2.60
N LYS A 26 5.94 20.78 1.88
CA LYS A 26 5.87 20.35 0.46
C LYS A 26 5.07 19.03 0.37
N SER A 27 3.79 19.16 0.70
CA SER A 27 2.63 18.25 0.77
C SER A 27 2.70 16.82 0.20
N ASN A 28 3.53 16.52 -0.79
CA ASN A 28 3.56 15.22 -1.45
C ASN A 28 4.28 14.12 -0.64
N MET A 29 5.21 14.47 0.25
CA MET A 29 5.97 13.45 0.99
C MET A 29 5.24 12.97 2.26
N PHE A 30 4.44 13.83 2.90
CA PHE A 30 3.73 13.49 4.13
C PHE A 30 2.64 12.43 3.89
N SER A 31 1.89 12.55 2.80
CA SER A 31 0.86 11.57 2.40
C SER A 31 1.47 10.22 2.04
N LEU A 32 2.60 10.21 1.31
CA LEU A 32 3.35 9.00 1.00
C LEU A 32 3.88 8.33 2.29
N ALA A 33 4.47 9.10 3.19
CA ALA A 33 5.04 8.59 4.43
C ALA A 33 3.96 7.95 5.33
N MET A 34 2.81 8.60 5.50
CA MET A 34 1.70 8.04 6.26
C MET A 34 1.15 6.76 5.61
N GLY A 35 1.04 6.73 4.28
CA GLY A 35 0.62 5.54 3.54
C GLY A 35 1.54 4.34 3.77
N VAL A 36 2.87 4.55 3.77
CA VAL A 36 3.85 3.47 4.02
C VAL A 36 3.78 2.99 5.47
N VAL A 37 3.66 3.88 6.45
CA VAL A 37 3.57 3.52 7.87
C VAL A 37 2.31 2.71 8.17
N ILE A 38 1.16 3.16 7.66
CA ILE A 38 -0.11 2.44 7.81
C ILE A 38 -0.05 1.08 7.09
N GLY A 39 0.51 1.05 5.87
CA GLY A 39 0.69 -0.19 5.10
C GLY A 39 1.56 -1.22 5.83
N ALA A 40 2.66 -0.78 6.45
CA ALA A 40 3.52 -1.66 7.24
C ALA A 40 2.82 -2.22 8.48
N ALA A 41 2.01 -1.41 9.16
CA ALA A 41 1.23 -1.85 10.32
C ALA A 41 0.15 -2.87 9.93
N VAL A 42 -0.59 -2.62 8.84
CA VAL A 42 -1.61 -3.56 8.32
C VAL A 42 -0.95 -4.87 7.88
N GLY A 43 0.21 -4.81 7.22
CA GLY A 43 0.97 -6.00 6.84
C GLY A 43 1.28 -6.90 8.04
N LYS A 44 1.69 -6.34 9.18
CA LYS A 44 1.93 -7.11 10.41
C LYS A 44 0.68 -7.81 10.95
N VAL A 45 -0.46 -7.12 10.95
CA VAL A 45 -1.74 -7.70 11.40
C VAL A 45 -2.17 -8.85 10.50
N VAL A 46 -2.00 -8.69 9.18
CA VAL A 46 -2.31 -9.77 8.23
C VAL A 46 -1.36 -10.95 8.44
N SER A 47 -0.06 -10.69 8.59
CA SER A 47 0.93 -11.74 8.83
C SER A 47 0.67 -12.50 10.14
N SER A 48 0.23 -11.83 11.22
CA SER A 48 -0.12 -12.53 12.46
C SER A 48 -1.38 -13.39 12.30
N ILE A 49 -2.41 -12.89 11.60
CA ILE A 49 -3.62 -13.69 11.32
C ILE A 49 -3.28 -14.95 10.52
N VAL A 50 -2.41 -14.83 9.51
CA VAL A 50 -1.99 -15.98 8.69
C VAL A 50 -1.12 -16.94 9.50
N GLY A 51 -0.14 -16.41 10.24
CA GLY A 51 0.76 -17.21 11.07
C GLY A 51 0.04 -17.96 12.20
N ASP A 52 -0.90 -17.30 12.87
CA ASP A 52 -1.52 -17.81 14.10
C ASP A 52 -2.76 -18.70 13.82
N LEU A 53 -3.50 -18.42 12.73
CA LEU A 53 -4.75 -19.15 12.43
C LEU A 53 -4.63 -20.07 11.22
N ILE A 54 -3.94 -19.65 10.14
CA ILE A 54 -3.93 -20.42 8.89
C ILE A 54 -2.83 -21.49 8.90
N MET A 55 -1.62 -21.15 9.33
CA MET A 55 -0.50 -22.10 9.33
C MET A 55 -0.77 -23.37 10.15
N PRO A 56 -1.44 -23.34 11.32
CA PRO A 56 -1.84 -24.57 12.02
C PRO A 56 -2.83 -25.42 11.21
N ILE A 57 -3.79 -24.80 10.53
CA ILE A 57 -4.80 -25.51 9.71
C ILE A 57 -4.13 -26.13 8.48
N VAL A 58 -3.23 -25.40 7.83
CA VAL A 58 -2.45 -25.90 6.68
C VAL A 58 -1.51 -27.02 7.14
N GLY A 59 -0.88 -26.87 8.30
CA GLY A 59 0.01 -27.87 8.90
C GLY A 59 -0.68 -29.19 9.24
N VAL A 60 -1.97 -29.17 9.59
CA VAL A 60 -2.79 -30.38 9.76
C VAL A 60 -3.12 -31.04 8.41
N LEU A 61 -3.27 -30.24 7.34
CA LEU A 61 -3.60 -30.76 6.00
C LEU A 61 -2.38 -31.33 5.24
N THR A 62 -1.17 -30.85 5.53
CA THR A 62 0.07 -31.36 4.92
C THR A 62 0.92 -32.10 5.96
N PRO A 63 0.90 -33.45 5.97
CA PRO A 63 1.72 -34.22 6.91
C PRO A 63 3.20 -34.05 6.55
N GLU A 64 3.96 -33.54 7.52
CA GLU A 64 5.40 -33.33 7.53
C GLU A 64 5.97 -32.51 6.34
N GLY A 65 6.29 -31.24 6.62
CA GLY A 65 6.92 -30.27 5.72
C GLY A 65 8.35 -30.59 5.25
N ASN A 66 8.67 -31.85 4.94
CA ASN A 66 9.98 -32.29 4.44
C ASN A 66 10.38 -31.64 3.09
N TRP A 67 9.42 -31.08 2.37
CA TRP A 67 9.63 -30.34 1.12
C TRP A 67 10.12 -28.91 1.37
N ARG A 68 9.84 -28.32 2.55
CA ARG A 68 10.42 -27.02 2.97
C ARG A 68 11.89 -27.12 3.39
N THR A 69 12.38 -28.32 3.68
CA THR A 69 13.77 -28.56 4.11
C THR A 69 14.59 -29.27 3.05
N PHE A 70 14.15 -29.27 1.78
CA PHE A 70 14.91 -29.87 0.70
C PHE A 70 16.24 -29.12 0.50
N LYS A 71 17.34 -29.77 0.89
CA LYS A 71 18.72 -29.29 0.71
C LYS A 71 19.34 -30.05 -0.45
N VAL A 72 19.58 -29.35 -1.55
CA VAL A 72 20.34 -29.89 -2.69
C VAL A 72 21.77 -29.43 -2.51
N GLY A 73 22.61 -30.33 -2.02
CA GLY A 73 24.03 -30.09 -1.82
C GLY A 73 24.84 -30.68 -2.98
N PHE A 74 25.45 -29.83 -3.80
CA PHE A 74 26.40 -30.26 -4.82
C PHE A 74 27.71 -29.52 -4.56
N TRP A 75 28.69 -30.23 -4.00
CA TRP A 75 30.04 -29.76 -3.66
C TRP A 75 30.09 -28.37 -2.99
N ARG A 76 30.23 -28.30 -1.66
CA ARG A 76 30.28 -27.06 -0.83
C ARG A 76 29.06 -26.11 -0.94
N PHE A 77 28.33 -26.07 -2.05
CA PHE A 77 27.11 -25.30 -2.21
C PHE A 77 25.94 -26.04 -1.57
N ASN A 78 25.30 -25.40 -0.60
CA ASN A 78 24.09 -25.86 0.05
C ASN A 78 22.93 -24.96 -0.42
N TRP A 79 22.16 -25.40 -1.41
CA TRP A 79 20.93 -24.70 -1.80
C TRP A 79 19.75 -25.24 -1.00
N THR A 80 19.20 -24.42 -0.11
CA THR A 80 17.95 -24.69 0.63
C THR A 80 16.75 -24.37 -0.27
N LEU A 81 16.51 -25.24 -1.26
CA LEU A 81 15.42 -25.04 -2.23
C LEU A 81 14.05 -25.09 -1.53
N GLY A 82 13.93 -25.87 -0.47
CA GLY A 82 12.66 -25.99 0.26
C GLY A 82 12.20 -24.69 0.95
N HIS A 83 13.11 -23.87 1.47
CA HIS A 83 12.72 -22.64 2.18
C HIS A 83 12.06 -21.64 1.24
N PHE A 84 12.59 -21.54 0.02
CA PHE A 84 12.07 -20.67 -1.02
C PHE A 84 10.63 -21.02 -1.41
N PHE A 85 10.34 -22.30 -1.65
CA PHE A 85 8.96 -22.72 -1.96
C PHE A 85 8.01 -22.55 -0.77
N GLY A 86 8.51 -22.68 0.47
CA GLY A 86 7.75 -22.34 1.67
C GLY A 86 7.32 -20.87 1.69
N GLU A 87 8.26 -19.94 1.47
CA GLU A 87 7.96 -18.51 1.43
C GLU A 87 7.01 -18.14 0.27
N VAL A 88 7.14 -18.78 -0.89
CA VAL A 88 6.21 -18.57 -2.01
C VAL A 88 4.80 -19.01 -1.66
N VAL A 89 4.63 -20.17 -1.02
CA VAL A 89 3.30 -20.64 -0.56
C VAL A 89 2.73 -19.69 0.49
N ASP A 90 3.55 -19.26 1.44
CA ASP A 90 3.12 -18.34 2.49
C ASP A 90 2.72 -16.96 1.90
N PHE A 91 3.42 -16.47 0.88
CA PHE A 91 3.03 -15.27 0.12
C PHE A 91 1.68 -15.44 -0.58
N VAL A 92 1.44 -16.57 -1.24
CA VAL A 92 0.15 -16.86 -1.90
C VAL A 92 -0.99 -16.93 -0.89
N ILE A 93 -0.76 -17.53 0.27
CA ILE A 93 -1.75 -17.60 1.36
C ILE A 93 -2.06 -16.20 1.88
N ILE A 94 -1.05 -15.38 2.17
CA ILE A 94 -1.22 -13.98 2.63
C ILE A 94 -2.01 -13.18 1.59
N ALA A 95 -1.64 -13.25 0.32
CA ALA A 95 -2.34 -12.56 -0.75
C ALA A 95 -3.81 -12.99 -0.85
N GLY A 96 -4.09 -14.29 -0.74
CA GLY A 96 -5.45 -14.83 -0.74
C GLY A 96 -6.28 -14.34 0.44
N VAL A 97 -5.72 -14.31 1.65
CA VAL A 97 -6.42 -13.85 2.86
C VAL A 97 -6.71 -12.35 2.79
N VAL A 98 -5.74 -11.51 2.38
CA VAL A 98 -5.96 -10.08 2.17
C VAL A 98 -7.08 -9.84 1.16
N PHE A 99 -7.09 -10.60 0.07
CA PHE A 99 -8.14 -10.51 -0.94
C PHE A 99 -9.52 -10.88 -0.38
N LEU A 100 -9.63 -11.96 0.40
CA LEU A 100 -10.90 -12.35 1.04
C LEU A 100 -11.38 -11.30 2.03
N ILE A 101 -10.50 -10.77 2.87
CA ILE A 101 -10.81 -9.71 3.84
C ILE A 101 -11.29 -8.46 3.11
N THR A 102 -10.53 -7.97 2.12
CA THR A 102 -10.92 -6.76 1.37
C THR A 102 -12.25 -6.95 0.64
N LYS A 103 -12.52 -8.13 0.06
CA LYS A 103 -13.80 -8.44 -0.58
C LYS A 103 -14.97 -8.56 0.42
N ALA A 104 -14.70 -9.03 1.64
CA ALA A 104 -15.72 -9.16 2.67
C ALA A 104 -16.12 -7.80 3.28
N PHE A 105 -15.14 -6.91 3.50
CA PHE A 105 -15.38 -5.61 4.14
C PHE A 105 -15.71 -4.50 3.15
N VAL A 106 -15.18 -4.55 1.93
CA VAL A 106 -15.47 -3.55 0.89
C VAL A 106 -16.58 -4.08 -0.02
N LYS A 107 -17.84 -3.91 0.39
CA LYS A 107 -18.93 -3.82 -0.59
C LYS A 107 -18.63 -2.57 -1.42
N GLN A 108 -18.34 -2.75 -2.71
CA GLN A 108 -18.08 -1.64 -3.62
C GLN A 108 -19.26 -0.66 -3.52
N ALA A 109 -19.07 0.46 -2.83
CA ALA A 109 -19.97 1.59 -3.00
C ALA A 109 -19.86 1.95 -4.49
N PRO A 110 -20.98 1.98 -5.24
CA PRO A 110 -20.93 2.26 -6.66
C PRO A 110 -20.09 3.52 -6.85
N PRO A 111 -19.09 3.51 -7.75
CA PRO A 111 -18.24 4.67 -7.96
C PRO A 111 -19.16 5.86 -8.23
N PRO A 112 -18.97 6.99 -7.52
CA PRO A 112 -19.86 8.13 -7.64
C PRO A 112 -20.01 8.46 -9.13
N PRO A 113 -21.25 8.50 -9.68
CA PRO A 113 -21.48 8.64 -11.11
C PRO A 113 -20.94 9.99 -11.57
N THR A 114 -19.73 10.01 -12.11
CA THR A 114 -19.03 11.24 -12.45
C THR A 114 -19.20 11.50 -13.95
N LYS A 115 -19.73 12.68 -14.32
CA LYS A 115 -19.93 13.07 -15.72
C LYS A 115 -18.64 13.64 -16.27
N THR A 116 -18.26 13.28 -17.49
CA THR A 116 -17.12 13.92 -18.16
C THR A 116 -17.56 15.24 -18.77
N CYS A 117 -16.81 16.30 -18.48
CA CYS A 117 -17.01 17.61 -19.11
C CYS A 117 -16.74 17.50 -20.60
N THR A 118 -17.67 17.94 -21.46
CA THR A 118 -17.46 17.90 -22.92
C THR A 118 -16.41 18.91 -23.40
N ALA A 119 -16.23 20.01 -22.65
CA ALA A 119 -15.28 21.07 -22.99
C ALA A 119 -13.84 20.78 -22.50
N CYS A 120 -13.68 20.38 -21.24
CA CYS A 120 -12.35 20.21 -20.64
C CYS A 120 -12.00 18.77 -20.26
N LYS A 121 -12.88 17.79 -20.48
CA LYS A 121 -12.69 16.36 -20.16
C LYS A 121 -12.40 16.04 -18.68
N GLU A 122 -12.58 17.02 -17.79
CA GLU A 122 -12.52 16.82 -16.35
C GLU A 122 -13.72 16.01 -15.86
N ALA A 123 -13.54 15.24 -14.78
CA ALA A 123 -14.61 14.51 -14.12
C ALA A 123 -15.40 15.46 -13.20
N ILE A 124 -16.68 15.68 -13.49
CA ILE A 124 -17.58 16.61 -12.80
C ILE A 124 -18.63 15.83 -11.99
N HIS A 125 -18.99 16.34 -10.81
CA HIS A 125 -20.11 15.84 -10.02
C HIS A 125 -21.40 15.81 -10.86
N PRO A 126 -22.23 14.76 -10.77
CA PRO A 126 -23.36 14.55 -11.67
C PRO A 126 -24.40 15.70 -11.67
N GLU A 127 -24.42 16.56 -10.67
CA GLU A 127 -25.42 17.64 -10.56
C GLU A 127 -24.86 19.03 -10.92
N ALA A 128 -23.57 19.15 -11.26
CA ALA A 128 -23.00 20.46 -11.52
C ALA A 128 -23.34 20.95 -12.94
N THR A 129 -24.10 22.04 -13.00
CA THR A 129 -24.45 22.76 -14.24
C THR A 129 -23.28 23.55 -14.83
N LYS A 130 -22.25 23.87 -14.02
CA LYS A 130 -21.03 24.55 -14.48
C LYS A 130 -19.79 23.78 -14.06
N CYS A 131 -18.84 23.64 -14.99
CA CYS A 131 -17.53 23.07 -14.67
C CYS A 131 -16.69 24.06 -13.85
N LYS A 132 -16.09 23.61 -12.73
CA LYS A 132 -15.18 24.43 -11.91
C LYS A 132 -13.93 24.88 -12.67
N TRP A 133 -13.45 24.08 -13.63
CA TRP A 133 -12.17 24.30 -14.30
C TRP A 133 -12.30 25.22 -15.51
N CYS A 134 -13.26 24.93 -16.40
CA CYS A 134 -13.44 25.68 -17.64
C CYS A 134 -14.63 26.64 -17.62
N THR A 135 -15.43 26.67 -16.54
CA THR A 135 -16.62 27.54 -16.38
C THR A 135 -17.70 27.35 -17.45
N ALA A 136 -17.54 26.36 -18.34
CA ALA A 136 -18.50 26.06 -19.39
C ALA A 136 -19.75 25.40 -18.81
N ASP A 137 -20.91 25.83 -19.30
CA ASP A 137 -22.20 25.21 -18.99
C ASP A 137 -22.23 23.77 -19.52
N GLN A 138 -22.57 22.83 -18.64
CA GLN A 138 -22.73 21.42 -19.00
C GLN A 138 -24.19 21.13 -19.29
N PRO A 139 -24.50 20.33 -20.32
CA PRO A 139 -25.87 19.89 -20.56
C PRO A 139 -26.35 19.12 -19.32
N ALA A 140 -27.54 19.44 -18.84
CA ALA A 140 -28.15 18.81 -17.68
C ALA A 140 -28.38 17.32 -17.97
N SER A 141 -27.40 16.46 -17.67
CA SER A 141 -27.66 15.02 -17.77
C SER A 141 -28.65 14.65 -16.66
N GLU A 142 -29.72 13.97 -17.04
CA GLU A 142 -30.68 13.40 -16.10
C GLU A 142 -29.95 12.61 -15.00
N ALA A 143 -30.32 12.91 -13.76
CA ALA A 143 -29.76 12.26 -12.58
C ALA A 143 -30.07 10.76 -12.61
N PRO A 144 -29.11 9.87 -12.26
CA PRO A 144 -29.46 8.52 -11.87
C PRO A 144 -30.22 8.66 -10.55
N LYS A 145 -31.50 8.27 -10.56
CA LYS A 145 -32.42 8.30 -9.41
C LYS A 145 -31.70 7.82 -8.15
N LEU A 146 -31.71 8.66 -7.12
CA LEU A 146 -31.31 8.31 -5.76
C LEU A 146 -32.06 7.03 -5.36
N VAL A 147 -31.35 5.93 -5.18
CA VAL A 147 -31.90 4.72 -4.58
C VAL A 147 -32.10 5.06 -3.10
N THR A 148 -33.33 5.42 -2.73
CA THR A 148 -33.84 5.37 -1.35
C THR A 148 -34.02 3.94 -0.90
#